data_AF-A0A183C887-F1
#
_entry.id   AF-A0A183C887-F1
#
_cell.length_a   1.000
_cell.length_b   1.000
_cell.length_c   1.000
_cell.angle_alpha   90.00
_cell.angle_beta   90.00
_cell.angle_gamma   90.00
#
_symmetry.space_group_name_H-M   'P 1'
#
loop_
_entity.id
_entity.type
_entity.pdbx_description
1 polymer ?
#
loop_
_entity_poly.entity_id
_entity_poly.type
_entity_poly.pdbx_seq_one_letter_code
_entity_poly.pdbx_strand_id
1 'polypeptide(L)'
;GVRSEDALLVNGEMIEVNKHLLSAHSDFFSVLFFGENAEQMPKIQIDDVTDAVGIFVRLIRTMYPLDLRLDDGCVEGVLHLANRFLLGSVENRCVEFLEKKSKKSPICKLRLAQQYGFIALKTHILKSLKKDDFSGEKHFDNLSEIDKMGAEAVNELRERHKQLFGVQ
;
A
#
# COMPACT_ATOMS: atom_id res chain seq x y z
N GLY A 1 -20.35 14.77 -22.78
CA GLY A 1 -19.15 14.99 -23.60
C GLY A 1 -17.96 14.85 -22.68
N VAL A 2 -17.02 13.97 -23.01
CA VAL A 2 -15.77 13.82 -22.25
C VAL A 2 -14.97 15.09 -22.48
N ARG A 3 -14.73 15.88 -21.42
CA ARG A 3 -13.89 17.08 -21.50
C ARG A 3 -12.43 16.62 -21.55
N SER A 4 -11.72 17.06 -22.58
CA SER A 4 -10.34 16.70 -22.89
C SER A 4 -9.27 17.32 -21.95
N GLU A 5 -9.55 17.53 -20.66
CA GLU A 5 -8.67 18.30 -19.74
C GLU A 5 -8.39 17.61 -18.38
N ASP A 6 -8.83 16.37 -18.19
CA ASP A 6 -8.60 15.64 -16.94
C ASP A 6 -7.25 14.90 -17.00
N ALA A 7 -6.15 15.64 -16.95
CA ALA A 7 -4.80 15.08 -16.84
C ALA A 7 -4.01 15.71 -15.68
N LEU A 8 -2.95 15.01 -15.24
CA LEU A 8 -1.92 15.53 -14.36
C LEU A 8 -0.54 14.98 -14.75
N LEU A 9 0.52 15.65 -14.30
CA LEU A 9 1.90 15.21 -14.48
C LEU A 9 2.36 14.40 -13.27
N VAL A 10 2.70 13.12 -13.48
CA VAL A 10 3.36 12.28 -12.47
C VAL A 10 4.81 12.11 -12.88
N ASN A 11 5.75 12.64 -12.09
CA ASN A 11 7.18 12.65 -12.43
C ASN A 11 7.47 13.24 -13.83
N GLY A 12 6.66 14.21 -14.25
CA GLY A 12 6.76 14.84 -15.58
C GLY A 12 6.05 14.09 -16.71
N GLU A 13 5.53 12.89 -16.48
CA GLU A 13 4.72 12.14 -17.45
C GLU A 13 3.24 12.50 -17.35
N MET A 14 2.61 12.75 -18.49
CA MET A 14 1.19 13.11 -18.55
C MET A 14 0.31 11.86 -18.44
N ILE A 15 -0.56 11.87 -17.43
CA ILE A 15 -1.49 10.77 -17.14
C ILE A 15 -2.91 11.30 -17.22
N GLU A 16 -3.73 10.67 -18.06
CA GLU A 16 -5.18 10.89 -18.11
C GLU A 16 -5.83 10.30 -16.85
N VAL A 17 -6.69 11.09 -16.22
CA VAL A 17 -7.38 10.75 -14.97
C VAL A 17 -8.85 11.15 -15.05
N ASN A 18 -9.61 10.81 -14.01
CA ASN A 18 -10.90 11.43 -13.75
C ASN A 18 -10.76 12.29 -12.50
N LYS A 19 -10.59 13.61 -12.67
CA LYS A 19 -10.32 14.54 -11.56
C LYS A 19 -11.43 14.50 -10.52
N HIS A 20 -12.69 14.50 -10.96
CA HIS A 20 -13.84 14.45 -10.05
C HIS A 20 -13.92 13.15 -9.26
N LEU A 21 -13.66 12.00 -9.88
CA LEU A 21 -13.62 10.71 -9.19
C LEU A 21 -12.52 10.68 -8.13
N LEU A 22 -11.31 11.12 -8.49
CA LEU A 22 -10.19 11.19 -7.54
C LEU A 22 -10.51 12.13 -6.37
N SER A 23 -11.03 13.32 -6.63
CA SER A 23 -11.42 14.28 -5.57
C SER A 23 -12.58 13.77 -4.71
N ALA A 24 -13.52 13.03 -5.27
CA ALA A 24 -14.63 12.43 -4.51
C ALA A 24 -14.16 11.34 -3.53
N HIS A 25 -12.99 10.74 -3.78
CA HIS A 25 -12.43 9.66 -2.96
C HIS A 25 -11.21 10.09 -2.14
N SER A 26 -10.75 11.33 -2.26
CA SER A 26 -9.53 11.81 -1.61
C SER A 26 -9.53 13.33 -1.46
N ASP A 27 -9.40 13.77 -0.22
CA ASP A 27 -9.24 15.19 0.11
C ASP A 27 -7.95 15.77 -0.50
N PHE A 28 -6.88 14.95 -0.59
CA PHE A 28 -5.65 15.35 -1.27
C PHE A 28 -5.93 15.74 -2.72
N PHE A 29 -6.63 14.89 -3.48
CA PHE A 29 -6.96 15.19 -4.88
C PHE A 29 -8.03 16.28 -5.01
N SER A 30 -8.92 16.43 -4.03
CA SER A 30 -9.86 17.55 -3.97
C SER A 30 -9.12 18.89 -3.91
N VAL A 31 -8.18 19.02 -2.98
CA VAL A 31 -7.34 20.22 -2.85
C VAL A 31 -6.45 20.41 -4.07
N LEU A 32 -5.83 19.34 -4.60
CA LEU A 32 -4.93 19.42 -5.75
C LEU A 32 -5.63 19.93 -7.02
N PHE A 33 -6.87 19.50 -7.28
CA PHE A 33 -7.57 19.82 -8.52
C PHE A 33 -8.52 21.01 -8.40
N PHE A 34 -9.09 21.26 -7.22
CA PHE A 34 -10.17 22.23 -7.03
C PHE A 34 -9.93 23.19 -5.86
N GLY A 35 -8.76 23.13 -5.22
CA GLY A 35 -8.36 24.09 -4.19
C GLY A 35 -8.10 25.48 -4.74
N GLU A 36 -8.02 26.47 -3.84
CA GLU A 36 -7.80 27.88 -4.17
C GLU A 36 -6.54 28.13 -5.04
N ASN A 37 -5.51 27.30 -4.85
CA ASN A 37 -4.23 27.36 -5.56
C ASN A 37 -4.06 26.27 -6.64
N ALA A 38 -5.15 25.70 -7.15
CA ALA A 38 -5.08 24.65 -8.15
C ALA A 38 -4.41 25.17 -9.45
N GLU A 39 -3.33 24.50 -9.87
CA GLU A 39 -2.68 24.80 -11.15
C GLU A 39 -3.51 24.26 -12.32
N GLN A 40 -3.41 24.90 -13.49
CA GLN A 40 -4.03 24.41 -14.74
C GLN A 40 -3.57 22.98 -15.09
N MET A 41 -2.29 22.68 -14.84
CA MET A 41 -1.70 21.36 -15.02
C MET A 41 -1.14 20.87 -13.68
N PRO A 42 -1.93 20.11 -12.90
CA PRO A 42 -1.51 19.58 -11.60
C PRO A 42 -0.29 18.67 -11.75
N LYS A 43 0.59 18.67 -10.74
CA LYS A 43 1.84 17.91 -10.76
C LYS A 43 2.04 17.17 -9.44
N ILE A 44 2.52 15.93 -9.55
CA ILE A 44 2.89 15.08 -8.41
C ILE A 44 4.28 14.52 -8.68
N GLN A 45 5.15 14.55 -7.67
CA GLN A 45 6.45 13.88 -7.68
C GLN A 45 6.42 12.70 -6.72
N ILE A 46 6.90 11.55 -7.17
CA ILE A 46 6.91 10.27 -6.46
C ILE A 46 8.30 9.66 -6.65
N ASP A 47 9.19 9.91 -5.68
CA ASP A 47 10.59 9.49 -5.73
C ASP A 47 10.86 8.25 -4.86
N ASP A 48 9.89 7.86 -4.03
CA ASP A 48 9.96 6.79 -3.04
C ASP A 48 9.36 5.46 -3.51
N VAL A 49 8.93 5.39 -4.78
CA VAL A 49 8.35 4.19 -5.39
C VAL A 49 9.06 3.84 -6.69
N THR A 50 9.54 2.61 -6.80
CA THR A 50 10.05 2.07 -8.08
C THR A 50 8.90 1.93 -9.06
N ASP A 51 9.10 2.36 -10.32
CA ASP A 51 8.03 2.44 -11.33
C ASP A 51 6.83 3.29 -10.85
N ALA A 52 7.13 4.47 -10.29
CA ALA A 52 6.15 5.37 -9.73
C ALA A 52 4.94 5.64 -10.65
N VAL A 53 5.18 5.89 -11.93
CA VAL A 53 4.12 6.14 -12.92
C VAL A 53 3.26 4.88 -13.13
N GLY A 54 3.88 3.71 -13.32
CA GLY A 54 3.16 2.45 -13.47
C GLY A 54 2.32 2.11 -12.24
N ILE A 55 2.86 2.34 -11.03
CA ILE A 55 2.15 2.14 -9.78
C ILE A 55 1.01 3.15 -9.60
N PHE A 56 1.18 4.41 -9.99
CA PHE A 56 0.11 5.40 -9.97
C PHE A 56 -1.04 5.02 -10.92
N VAL A 57 -0.73 4.51 -12.10
CA VAL A 57 -1.75 3.99 -13.03
C VAL A 57 -2.46 2.77 -12.43
N ARG A 58 -1.74 1.88 -11.74
CA ARG A 58 -2.35 0.74 -11.00
C ARG A 58 -3.26 1.21 -9.86
N LEU A 59 -2.88 2.26 -9.13
CA LEU A 59 -3.70 2.88 -8.09
C LEU A 59 -5.05 3.35 -8.65
N ILE A 60 -5.04 4.13 -9.73
CA ILE A 60 -6.27 4.61 -10.39
C ILE A 60 -7.12 3.44 -10.87
N ARG A 61 -6.51 2.44 -11.50
CA ARG A 61 -7.21 1.24 -12.00
C ARG A 61 -7.79 0.37 -10.88
N THR A 62 -7.28 0.51 -9.67
CA THR A 62 -7.83 -0.15 -8.47
C THR A 62 -9.04 0.59 -7.91
N MET A 63 -9.41 1.78 -8.41
CA MET A 63 -10.63 2.47 -8.01
C MET A 63 -11.85 1.98 -8.80
N TYR A 64 -13.04 2.14 -8.23
CA TYR A 64 -14.30 1.92 -8.97
C TYR A 64 -14.42 2.95 -10.11
N PRO A 65 -14.92 2.58 -11.31
CA PRO A 65 -15.52 1.30 -11.70
C PRO A 65 -14.53 0.32 -12.34
N LEU A 66 -13.23 0.65 -12.40
CA LEU A 66 -12.25 -0.17 -13.12
C LEU A 66 -11.96 -1.49 -12.39
N ASP A 67 -11.98 -1.47 -11.06
CA ASP A 67 -11.91 -2.64 -10.15
C ASP A 67 -10.84 -3.67 -10.57
N LEU A 68 -9.72 -3.18 -11.11
CA LEU A 68 -8.70 -4.04 -11.69
C LEU A 68 -7.98 -4.81 -10.57
N ARG A 69 -7.62 -6.06 -10.85
CA ARG A 69 -7.05 -6.95 -9.84
C ARG A 69 -5.64 -6.52 -9.44
N LEU A 70 -5.45 -6.32 -8.15
CA LEU A 70 -4.15 -6.26 -7.50
C LEU A 70 -3.41 -7.59 -7.66
N ASP A 71 -2.08 -7.51 -7.62
CA ASP A 71 -1.16 -8.64 -7.60
C ASP A 71 -0.01 -8.38 -6.61
N ASP A 72 0.78 -9.40 -6.31
CA ASP A 72 1.87 -9.30 -5.32
C ASP A 72 3.00 -8.36 -5.77
N GLY A 73 3.10 -8.06 -7.06
CA GLY A 73 4.11 -7.16 -7.62
C GLY A 73 3.78 -5.69 -7.40
N CYS A 74 2.50 -5.31 -7.48
CA CYS A 74 2.09 -3.90 -7.35
C CYS A 74 1.47 -3.53 -5.99
N VAL A 75 0.93 -4.48 -5.21
CA VAL A 75 0.12 -4.15 -4.02
C VAL A 75 0.84 -3.27 -3.00
N GLU A 76 2.15 -3.44 -2.83
CA GLU A 76 2.91 -2.65 -1.85
C GLU A 76 3.04 -1.18 -2.29
N GLY A 77 3.38 -0.94 -3.56
CA GLY A 77 3.44 0.41 -4.10
C GLY A 77 2.06 1.06 -4.18
N VAL A 78 1.03 0.31 -4.57
CA VAL A 78 -0.35 0.82 -4.61
C VAL A 78 -0.83 1.19 -3.20
N LEU A 79 -0.57 0.36 -2.20
CA LEU A 79 -0.91 0.67 -0.81
C LEU A 79 -0.17 1.91 -0.31
N HIS A 80 1.12 2.03 -0.63
CA HIS A 80 1.92 3.20 -0.29
C HIS A 80 1.32 4.50 -0.86
N LEU A 81 1.00 4.51 -2.16
CA LEU A 81 0.39 5.68 -2.80
C LEU A 81 -1.05 5.93 -2.32
N ALA A 82 -1.82 4.87 -2.03
CA ALA A 82 -3.16 5.02 -1.49
C ALA A 82 -3.14 5.73 -0.14
N ASN A 83 -2.20 5.36 0.74
CA ASN A 83 -2.01 6.04 2.01
C ASN A 83 -1.55 7.48 1.84
N ARG A 84 -0.53 7.71 1.01
CA ARG A 84 0.02 9.03 0.72
C ARG A 84 -1.03 10.00 0.17
N PHE A 85 -1.90 9.52 -0.70
CA PHE A 85 -2.95 10.32 -1.34
C PHE A 85 -4.32 10.18 -0.67
N LEU A 86 -4.40 9.65 0.55
CA LEU A 86 -5.63 9.58 1.35
C LEU A 86 -6.79 8.84 0.65
N LEU A 87 -6.48 7.80 -0.12
CA LEU A 87 -7.45 6.96 -0.84
C LEU A 87 -7.85 5.74 0.00
N GLY A 88 -8.59 5.96 1.09
CA GLY A 88 -8.96 4.90 2.03
C GLY A 88 -9.73 3.73 1.40
N SER A 89 -10.50 3.97 0.33
CA SER A 89 -11.19 2.90 -0.41
C SER A 89 -10.21 1.95 -1.11
N VAL A 90 -9.06 2.45 -1.58
CA VAL A 90 -8.01 1.64 -2.21
C VAL A 90 -7.15 0.96 -1.15
N GLU A 91 -6.87 1.61 -0.02
CA GLU A 91 -6.21 0.97 1.14
C GLU A 91 -6.99 -0.29 1.57
N ASN A 92 -8.31 -0.18 1.74
CA ASN A 92 -9.17 -1.31 2.11
C ASN A 92 -9.07 -2.48 1.12
N ARG A 93 -9.01 -2.18 -0.18
CA ARG A 93 -8.84 -3.20 -1.23
C ARG A 93 -7.45 -3.85 -1.16
N CYS A 94 -6.41 -3.09 -0.86
CA CYS A 94 -5.06 -3.62 -0.66
C CYS A 94 -5.01 -4.53 0.56
N VAL A 95 -5.60 -4.13 1.69
CA VAL A 95 -5.71 -4.94 2.91
C VAL A 95 -6.45 -6.25 2.64
N GLU A 96 -7.59 -6.19 1.96
CA GLU A 96 -8.35 -7.39 1.59
C GLU A 96 -7.54 -8.33 0.68
N PHE A 97 -6.82 -7.79 -0.30
CA PHE A 97 -5.93 -8.58 -1.15
C PHE A 97 -4.82 -9.24 -0.35
N LEU A 98 -4.13 -8.47 0.51
CA LEU A 98 -3.05 -8.97 1.37
C LEU A 98 -3.53 -10.11 2.27
N GLU A 99 -4.73 -9.97 2.84
CA GLU A 99 -5.32 -10.96 3.72
C GLU A 99 -5.73 -12.24 2.97
N LYS A 100 -6.45 -12.10 1.85
CA LYS A 100 -7.18 -13.22 1.23
C LYS A 100 -6.52 -13.84 0.00
N LYS A 101 -5.67 -13.10 -0.72
CA LYS A 101 -5.22 -13.46 -2.07
C LYS A 101 -3.70 -13.45 -2.26
N SER A 102 -3.01 -12.58 -1.54
CA SER A 102 -1.56 -12.39 -1.66
C SER A 102 -0.77 -13.63 -1.24
N LYS A 103 0.28 -13.96 -2.00
CA LYS A 103 1.26 -15.00 -1.67
C LYS A 103 2.48 -14.47 -0.92
N LYS A 104 2.53 -13.17 -0.60
CA LYS A 104 3.61 -12.59 0.23
C LYS A 104 3.71 -13.33 1.56
N SER A 105 4.92 -13.37 2.12
CA SER A 105 5.16 -14.02 3.40
C SER A 105 4.34 -13.35 4.52
N PRO A 106 3.98 -14.09 5.58
CA PRO A 106 3.32 -13.51 6.75
C PRO A 106 4.10 -12.32 7.33
N ILE A 107 5.44 -12.37 7.34
CA ILE A 107 6.30 -11.29 7.84
C ILE A 107 6.22 -10.04 6.96
N CYS A 108 6.19 -10.20 5.64
CA CYS A 108 5.98 -9.09 4.71
C CYS A 108 4.61 -8.42 4.94
N LYS A 109 3.54 -9.22 5.07
CA LYS A 109 2.20 -8.71 5.37
C LYS A 109 2.14 -8.02 6.73
N LEU A 110 2.85 -8.55 7.74
CA LEU A 110 2.94 -7.96 9.07
C LEU A 110 3.61 -6.59 9.01
N ARG A 111 4.73 -6.47 8.29
CA ARG A 111 5.43 -5.20 8.08
C ARG A 111 4.49 -4.16 7.49
N LEU A 112 3.79 -4.50 6.40
CA LEU A 112 2.83 -3.60 5.75
C LEU A 112 1.70 -3.19 6.70
N ALA A 113 1.14 -4.15 7.45
CA ALA A 113 0.09 -3.87 8.42
C ALA A 113 0.55 -2.90 9.52
N GLN A 114 1.80 -3.03 9.99
CA GLN A 114 2.36 -2.13 10.99
C GLN A 114 2.69 -0.76 10.40
N GLN A 115 3.36 -0.72 9.25
CA GLN A 115 3.80 0.51 8.57
C GLN A 115 2.63 1.47 8.31
N TYR A 116 1.46 0.93 7.95
CA TYR A 116 0.26 1.72 7.62
C TYR A 116 -0.82 1.67 8.72
N GLY A 117 -0.53 1.10 9.90
CA GLY A 117 -1.43 1.16 11.05
C GLY A 117 -2.68 0.27 10.97
N PHE A 118 -2.68 -0.80 10.18
CA PHE A 118 -3.80 -1.76 10.06
C PHE A 118 -3.81 -2.76 11.23
N ILE A 119 -4.29 -2.31 12.40
CA ILE A 119 -4.27 -3.06 13.68
C ILE A 119 -4.98 -4.42 13.56
N ALA A 120 -6.12 -4.50 12.87
CA ALA A 120 -6.88 -5.73 12.70
C ALA A 120 -6.09 -6.77 11.90
N LEU A 121 -5.53 -6.38 10.75
CA LEU A 121 -4.69 -7.24 9.91
C LEU A 121 -3.43 -7.68 10.68
N LYS A 122 -2.75 -6.74 11.35
CA LYS A 122 -1.58 -7.01 12.20
C LYS A 122 -1.89 -8.09 13.23
N THR A 123 -2.97 -7.92 13.98
CA THR A 123 -3.39 -8.84 15.05
C THR A 123 -3.71 -10.24 14.49
N HIS A 124 -4.40 -10.29 13.35
CA HIS A 124 -4.72 -11.54 12.66
C HIS A 124 -3.45 -12.27 12.21
N ILE A 125 -2.49 -11.56 11.61
CA ILE A 125 -1.22 -12.14 11.16
C ILE A 125 -0.41 -12.67 12.34
N LEU A 126 -0.21 -11.86 13.40
CA LEU A 126 0.56 -12.27 14.58
C LEU A 126 0.00 -13.57 15.20
N LYS A 127 -1.32 -13.68 15.31
CA LYS A 127 -1.99 -14.88 15.82
C LYS A 127 -1.84 -16.09 14.91
N SER A 128 -1.78 -15.89 13.59
CA SER A 128 -1.69 -16.99 12.62
C SER A 128 -0.26 -17.50 12.38
N LEU A 129 0.78 -16.74 12.78
CA LEU A 129 2.19 -17.15 12.67
C LEU A 129 2.46 -18.48 13.39
N LYS A 130 3.22 -19.35 12.73
CA LYS A 130 3.64 -20.68 13.24
C LYS A 130 5.16 -20.79 13.27
N LYS A 131 5.69 -21.81 13.96
CA LYS A 131 7.14 -22.09 14.01
C LYS A 131 7.76 -22.17 12.62
N ASP A 132 7.07 -22.82 11.68
CA ASP A 132 7.54 -23.00 10.31
C ASP A 132 7.76 -21.69 9.56
N ASP A 133 7.09 -20.60 9.97
CA ASP A 133 7.28 -19.27 9.38
C ASP A 133 8.61 -18.62 9.77
N PHE A 134 9.32 -19.17 10.75
CA PHE A 134 10.63 -18.71 11.22
C PHE A 134 11.80 -19.62 10.81
N SER A 135 11.54 -20.64 9.99
CA SER A 135 12.51 -21.71 9.71
C SER A 135 12.80 -21.88 8.21
N GLY A 136 13.95 -22.51 7.89
CA GLY A 136 14.34 -22.86 6.53
C GLY A 136 14.54 -21.64 5.63
N GLU A 137 14.18 -21.76 4.36
CA GLU A 137 14.35 -20.71 3.34
C GLU A 137 13.60 -19.41 3.69
N LYS A 138 12.48 -19.50 4.42
CA LYS A 138 11.71 -18.33 4.87
C LYS A 138 12.50 -17.42 5.81
N HIS A 139 13.53 -17.94 6.48
CA HIS A 139 14.36 -17.15 7.39
C HIS A 139 15.06 -16.00 6.66
N PHE A 140 15.59 -16.24 5.45
CA PHE A 140 16.29 -15.21 4.67
C PHE A 140 15.32 -14.14 4.15
N ASP A 141 14.17 -14.56 3.61
CA ASP A 141 13.13 -13.61 3.18
C ASP A 141 12.67 -12.73 4.34
N ASN A 142 12.48 -13.33 5.52
CA ASN A 142 12.08 -12.61 6.73
C ASN A 142 13.11 -11.58 7.17
N LEU A 143 14.42 -11.85 7.06
CA LEU A 143 15.45 -10.87 7.44
C LEU A 143 15.29 -9.58 6.65
N SER A 144 15.15 -9.68 5.33
CA SER A 144 14.96 -8.50 4.46
C SER A 144 13.72 -7.69 4.81
N GLU A 145 12.67 -8.34 5.32
CA GLU A 145 11.43 -7.68 5.74
C GLU A 145 11.55 -7.09 7.15
N ILE A 146 12.24 -7.77 8.06
CA ILE A 146 12.51 -7.31 9.43
C ILE A 146 13.40 -6.07 9.42
N ASP A 147 14.38 -5.99 8.53
CA ASP A 147 15.25 -4.81 8.39
C ASP A 147 14.48 -3.55 7.98
N LYS A 148 13.31 -3.71 7.35
CA LYS A 148 12.41 -2.62 6.97
C LYS A 148 11.38 -2.29 8.07
N MET A 149 11.31 -3.06 9.16
CA MET A 149 10.35 -2.86 10.25
C MET A 149 10.88 -1.84 11.28
N GLY A 150 9.95 -1.11 11.90
CA GLY A 150 10.26 -0.27 13.07
C GLY A 150 10.55 -1.10 14.34
N ALA A 151 11.21 -0.49 15.33
CA ALA A 151 11.60 -1.18 16.57
C ALA A 151 10.43 -1.83 17.32
N GLU A 152 9.28 -1.16 17.39
CA GLU A 152 8.05 -1.71 17.98
C GLU A 152 7.60 -2.98 17.25
N ALA A 153 7.59 -2.92 15.92
CA ALA A 153 7.19 -4.03 15.08
C ALA A 153 8.08 -5.27 15.27
N VAL A 154 9.40 -5.03 15.35
CA VAL A 154 10.38 -6.08 15.64
C VAL A 154 10.16 -6.68 17.03
N ASN A 155 9.82 -5.87 18.04
CA ASN A 155 9.54 -6.36 19.39
C ASN A 155 8.29 -7.23 19.43
N GLU A 156 7.19 -6.84 18.78
CA GLU A 156 5.98 -7.67 18.68
C GLU A 156 6.25 -9.02 18.02
N LEU A 157 7.05 -9.03 16.95
CA LEU A 157 7.45 -10.25 16.27
C LEU A 157 8.34 -11.14 17.15
N ARG A 158 9.27 -10.55 17.91
CA ARG A 158 10.13 -11.26 18.87
C ARG A 158 9.31 -11.90 19.99
N GLU A 159 8.34 -11.19 20.55
CA GLU A 159 7.46 -11.74 21.57
C GLU A 159 6.61 -12.89 21.02
N ARG A 160 6.13 -12.77 19.78
CA ARG A 160 5.45 -13.90 19.11
C ARG A 160 6.37 -15.09 18.91
N HIS A 161 7.62 -14.86 18.52
CA HIS A 161 8.62 -15.92 18.40
C HIS A 161 8.86 -16.62 19.75
N LYS A 162 9.09 -15.86 20.84
CA LYS A 162 9.25 -16.42 22.20
C LYS A 162 8.08 -17.31 22.61
N GLN A 163 6.85 -16.85 22.38
CA GLN A 163 5.64 -17.62 22.67
C GLN A 163 5.57 -18.95 21.91
N LEU A 164 6.02 -18.96 20.65
CA LEU A 164 6.00 -20.17 19.83
C LEU A 164 7.07 -21.17 20.27
N PHE A 165 8.27 -20.71 20.60
CA PHE A 165 9.42 -21.58 20.89
C PHE A 165 9.64 -21.86 22.39
N GLY A 166 8.90 -21.18 23.28
CA GLY A 166 9.03 -21.37 24.72
C GLY A 166 10.33 -20.81 25.31
N VAL A 167 10.91 -19.80 24.65
CA VAL A 167 12.14 -19.13 25.11
C VAL A 167 11.73 -17.93 25.97
N GLN A 168 12.08 -17.93 27.26
CA GLN A 168 11.86 -16.80 28.18
C GLN A 168 12.79 -15.63 27.84
#